data_AF-A0AAV2CDC1-F1
#
_entry.id   AF-A0AAV2CDC1-F1
#
_cell.length_a   1.000
_cell.length_b   1.000
_cell.length_c   1.000
_cell.angle_alpha   90.00
_cell.angle_beta   90.00
_cell.angle_gamma   90.00
#
_symmetry.space_group_name_H-M   'P 1'
#
loop_
_entity.id
_entity.type
_entity.pdbx_description
1 polymer ?
#
loop_
_entity_poly.entity_id
_entity_poly.type
_entity_poly.pdbx_seq_one_letter_code
_entity_poly.pdbx_strand_id
1 'polypeptide(L)'
;MASNTSRIVDLETQMADVQLKMASQHQELKDAIAAMAASTKDHIDAMAASFSRSRDKSPIQSPPSQSHFGDHQQFRGSQSRSTILDHYPRLEFSHFSGVDPHAWLSKCSKLFLLYSIPEEQKVELVSYYLEGRAHTWFEGWSFRRFPLIWGQFVDELLRRFGNQEQLNVVAAFDQLRQKGSVSTYQEEFDELRSRMLRMNPDLKEHYFILSFLGGLNDEIQPRVQVLNPPTLACAFYQALLEESAIEARKRKLCSAPVSR
;
A
#
# COMPACT_ATOMS: atom_id res chain seq x y z
N MET A 1 34.68 -35.87 -38.51
CA MET A 1 34.61 -36.22 -37.08
C MET A 1 35.54 -35.35 -36.23
N ALA A 2 36.84 -35.22 -36.55
CA ALA A 2 37.81 -34.46 -35.72
C ALA A 2 37.51 -32.96 -35.50
N SER A 3 36.89 -32.28 -36.48
CA SER A 3 36.63 -30.83 -36.41
C SER A 3 35.55 -30.42 -35.42
N ASN A 4 34.60 -31.30 -35.10
CA ASN A 4 33.53 -30.99 -34.14
C ASN A 4 34.00 -31.19 -32.70
N THR A 5 34.85 -32.19 -32.46
CA THR A 5 35.44 -32.46 -31.15
C THR A 5 36.34 -31.32 -30.69
N SER A 6 37.17 -30.76 -31.59
CA SER A 6 38.02 -29.61 -31.26
C SER A 6 37.20 -28.37 -30.86
N ARG A 7 36.10 -28.10 -31.58
CA ARG A 7 35.21 -26.95 -31.28
C ARG A 7 34.49 -27.10 -29.94
N ILE A 8 34.16 -28.33 -29.54
CA ILE A 8 33.52 -28.58 -28.24
C ILE A 8 34.52 -28.30 -27.11
N VAL A 9 35.75 -28.78 -27.22
CA VAL A 9 36.80 -28.53 -26.22
C VAL A 9 37.13 -27.03 -26.11
N ASP A 10 37.17 -26.31 -27.23
CA ASP A 10 37.36 -24.86 -27.24
C ASP A 10 36.21 -24.12 -26.54
N LEU A 11 34.96 -24.53 -26.76
CA LEU A 11 33.78 -23.96 -26.10
C LEU A 11 33.73 -24.29 -24.60
N GLU A 12 34.09 -25.51 -24.21
CA GLU A 12 34.19 -25.91 -22.79
C GLU A 12 35.26 -25.11 -22.06
N THR A 13 36.40 -24.85 -22.72
CA THR A 13 37.48 -24.02 -22.18
C THR A 13 37.04 -22.56 -22.02
N GLN A 14 36.32 -22.01 -23.00
CA GLN A 14 35.76 -20.65 -22.91
C GLN A 14 34.70 -20.54 -21.82
N MET A 15 33.85 -21.56 -21.65
CA MET A 15 32.86 -21.58 -20.56
C MET A 15 33.52 -21.62 -19.18
N ALA A 16 34.58 -22.40 -19.01
CA ALA A 16 35.33 -22.45 -17.75
C ALA A 16 35.97 -21.09 -17.41
N ASP A 17 36.52 -20.40 -18.41
CA ASP A 17 37.12 -19.07 -18.23
C ASP A 17 36.07 -18.01 -17.88
N VAL A 18 34.89 -18.05 -18.52
CA VAL A 18 33.75 -17.18 -18.18
C VAL A 18 33.25 -17.44 -16.75
N GLN A 19 33.17 -18.71 -16.33
CA GLN A 19 32.78 -19.06 -14.96
C GLN A 19 33.79 -18.56 -13.93
N LEU A 20 35.09 -18.68 -14.21
CA LEU A 20 36.15 -18.18 -13.34
C LEU A 20 36.08 -16.66 -13.21
N LYS A 21 35.87 -15.96 -14.33
CA LYS A 21 35.72 -14.49 -14.35
C LYS A 21 34.47 -14.03 -13.61
N MET A 22 33.36 -14.76 -13.75
CA MET A 22 32.12 -14.49 -13.01
C MET A 22 32.30 -14.69 -11.50
N ALA A 23 33.03 -15.73 -11.09
CA ALA A 23 33.34 -15.96 -9.69
C ALA A 23 34.24 -14.85 -9.10
N SER A 24 35.24 -14.39 -9.85
CA SER A 24 36.10 -13.25 -9.46
C SER A 24 35.29 -11.97 -9.26
N GLN A 25 34.43 -11.62 -10.23
CA GLN A 25 33.59 -10.42 -10.13
C GLN A 25 32.60 -10.50 -8.96
N HIS A 26 32.07 -11.69 -8.68
CA HIS A 26 31.18 -11.89 -7.54
C HIS A 26 31.92 -11.71 -6.21
N GLN A 27 33.19 -12.13 -6.13
CA GLN A 27 34.01 -11.94 -4.93
C GLN A 27 34.39 -10.46 -4.74
N GLU A 28 34.78 -9.77 -5.81
CA GLU A 28 35.04 -8.32 -5.78
C GLU A 28 33.81 -7.52 -5.33
N LEU A 29 32.61 -7.91 -5.80
CA LEU A 29 31.35 -7.30 -5.37
C LEU A 29 31.07 -7.53 -3.88
N LYS A 30 31.32 -8.74 -3.37
CA LYS A 30 31.18 -9.05 -1.94
C LYS A 30 32.11 -8.21 -1.09
N ASP A 31 33.36 -8.08 -1.50
CA ASP A 31 34.37 -7.32 -0.76
C ASP A 31 34.05 -5.81 -0.77
N ALA A 32 33.55 -5.29 -1.89
CA ALA A 32 33.07 -3.90 -1.99
C ALA A 32 31.87 -3.62 -1.07
N ILE A 33 30.91 -4.54 -0.97
CA ILE A 33 29.76 -4.42 -0.05
C ILE A 33 30.22 -4.46 1.41
N ALA A 34 31.17 -5.34 1.75
CA ALA A 34 31.73 -5.41 3.10
C ALA A 34 32.47 -4.11 3.49
N ALA A 35 33.25 -3.54 2.56
CA ALA A 35 33.94 -2.27 2.77
C ALA A 35 32.97 -1.09 2.93
N MET A 36 31.90 -1.05 2.12
CA MET A 36 30.84 -0.05 2.27
C MET A 36 30.16 -0.18 3.63
N ALA A 37 29.79 -1.39 4.06
CA ALA A 37 29.14 -1.63 5.35
C ALA A 37 30.01 -1.20 6.55
N ALA A 38 31.33 -1.42 6.48
CA ALA A 38 32.27 -0.95 7.49
C ALA A 38 32.32 0.59 7.56
N SER A 39 32.41 1.26 6.40
CA SER A 39 32.41 2.73 6.34
C SER A 39 31.11 3.35 6.84
N THR A 40 29.95 2.73 6.60
CA THR A 40 28.66 3.23 7.10
C THR A 40 28.57 3.10 8.62
N LYS A 41 29.12 2.02 9.18
CA LYS A 41 29.17 1.80 10.63
C LYS A 41 30.01 2.88 11.32
N ASP A 42 31.19 3.19 10.79
CA ASP A 42 32.05 4.24 11.34
C ASP A 42 31.37 5.63 11.24
N HIS A 43 30.62 5.88 10.17
CA HIS A 43 29.88 7.13 10.01
C HIS A 43 28.72 7.29 11.03
N ILE A 44 28.02 6.18 11.34
CA ILE A 44 26.96 6.14 12.35
C ILE A 44 27.53 6.35 13.76
N ASP A 45 28.65 5.70 14.09
CA ASP A 45 29.31 5.83 15.39
C ASP A 45 29.86 7.26 15.60
N ALA A 46 30.38 7.90 14.54
CA ALA A 46 30.79 9.30 14.57
C ALA A 46 29.61 10.26 14.82
N MET A 47 28.44 10.01 14.21
CA MET A 47 27.22 10.79 14.46
C MET A 47 26.72 10.64 15.91
N ALA A 48 26.76 9.43 16.46
CA ALA A 48 26.37 9.15 17.85
C ALA A 48 27.29 9.86 18.88
N ALA A 49 28.59 9.92 18.60
CA ALA A 49 29.57 10.62 19.42
C ALA A 49 29.36 12.15 19.44
N SER A 50 28.98 12.75 18.30
CA SER A 50 28.65 14.18 18.22
C SER A 50 27.38 14.57 18.97
N PHE A 51 26.38 13.68 19.04
CA PHE A 51 25.12 13.95 19.76
C PHE A 51 25.28 13.94 21.28
N SER A 52 26.24 13.16 21.79
CA SER A 52 26.48 13.00 23.23
C SER A 52 27.20 14.20 23.87
N ARG A 53 27.95 14.99 23.08
CA ARG A 53 28.66 16.19 23.56
C ARG A 53 27.77 17.41 23.83
N SER A 54 26.52 17.41 23.37
CA SER A 54 25.65 18.59 23.44
C SER A 54 24.76 18.65 24.68
N ARG A 55 24.81 17.67 25.60
CA ARG A 55 23.87 17.55 26.73
C ARG A 55 24.40 18.05 28.08
N ASP A 56 25.53 18.75 28.14
CA ASP A 56 26.03 19.28 29.41
C ASP A 56 25.85 20.80 29.48
N LYS A 57 24.70 21.24 30.01
CA LYS A 57 24.51 22.56 30.66
C LYS A 57 23.20 22.64 31.45
N SER A 58 23.37 22.80 32.76
CA SER A 58 22.49 23.43 33.77
C SER A 58 21.72 22.52 34.75
N PRO A 59 21.94 22.68 36.08
CA PRO A 59 21.23 21.95 37.14
C PRO A 59 20.07 22.78 37.75
N ILE A 60 18.93 22.14 38.03
CA ILE A 60 17.90 22.68 38.93
C ILE A 60 17.59 21.63 40.00
N GLN A 61 17.83 22.00 41.26
CA GLN A 61 17.54 21.24 42.47
C GLN A 61 16.04 21.26 42.81
N SER A 62 15.54 20.18 43.39
CA SER A 62 14.35 20.18 44.27
C SER A 62 14.51 19.12 45.37
N PRO A 63 14.01 19.35 46.60
CA PRO A 63 14.37 18.61 47.81
C PRO A 63 13.52 17.34 48.06
N PRO A 64 13.89 16.49 49.06
CA PRO A 64 13.51 15.08 49.07
C PRO A 64 12.25 14.78 49.89
N SER A 65 11.59 13.67 49.57
CA SER A 65 10.70 12.97 50.50
C SER A 65 11.04 11.48 50.48
N GLN A 66 11.37 10.98 51.67
CA GLN A 66 11.81 9.63 51.95
C GLN A 66 10.63 8.65 51.97
N SER A 67 10.80 7.45 51.40
CA SER A 67 10.51 6.19 52.11
C SER A 67 11.24 5.01 51.42
N HIS A 68 12.14 4.40 52.17
CA HIS A 68 12.70 3.05 52.07
C HIS A 68 11.61 1.95 51.83
N PHE A 69 11.81 0.74 51.30
CA PHE A 69 12.91 -0.27 51.33
C PHE A 69 12.69 -1.29 50.18
N GLY A 70 13.76 -1.89 49.65
CA GLY A 70 13.69 -3.13 48.84
C GLY A 70 14.79 -3.28 47.80
N ASP A 71 15.90 -3.90 48.20
CA ASP A 71 17.14 -4.08 47.43
C ASP A 71 17.12 -5.42 46.67
N HIS A 72 17.47 -5.44 45.37
CA HIS A 72 18.24 -6.52 44.70
C HIS A 72 18.50 -6.28 43.19
N GLN A 73 19.76 -5.93 42.91
CA GLN A 73 20.63 -6.40 41.81
C GLN A 73 20.17 -6.34 40.34
N GLN A 74 20.61 -5.26 39.68
CA GLN A 74 21.46 -5.22 38.48
C GLN A 74 21.29 -6.31 37.39
N PHE A 75 20.71 -5.91 36.25
CA PHE A 75 21.27 -6.16 34.91
C PHE A 75 20.74 -5.07 33.95
N ARG A 76 21.46 -3.93 33.88
CA ARG A 76 21.16 -2.86 32.92
C ARG A 76 21.80 -3.21 31.58
N GLY A 77 21.15 -4.11 30.85
CA GLY A 77 21.38 -4.26 29.41
C GLY A 77 20.74 -3.09 28.69
N SER A 78 21.56 -2.32 27.96
CA SER A 78 21.15 -1.22 27.09
C SER A 78 20.05 -1.68 26.11
N GLN A 79 18.78 -1.42 26.43
CA GLN A 79 17.69 -1.38 25.46
C GLN A 79 17.47 0.07 25.03
N SER A 80 18.36 0.58 24.20
CA SER A 80 18.05 1.72 23.33
C SER A 80 17.18 1.22 22.18
N ARG A 81 15.95 0.82 22.51
CA ARG A 81 14.92 0.38 21.54
C ARG A 81 13.58 1.06 21.83
N SER A 82 13.57 2.36 22.11
CA SER A 82 12.35 3.16 21.97
C SER A 82 12.69 4.64 21.98
N THR A 83 12.63 5.27 20.81
CA THR A 83 12.47 6.73 20.71
C THR A 83 11.70 7.13 19.45
N ILE A 84 11.68 6.28 18.41
CA ILE A 84 10.92 6.55 17.17
C ILE A 84 9.46 6.07 17.27
N LEU A 85 9.18 5.03 18.06
CA LEU A 85 7.81 4.49 18.25
C LEU A 85 6.92 5.37 19.14
N ASP A 86 7.49 6.27 19.94
CA ASP A 86 6.75 7.12 20.87
C ASP A 86 6.20 8.42 20.23
N HIS A 87 6.62 8.75 19.00
CA HIS A 87 6.26 10.01 18.34
C HIS A 87 5.23 9.87 17.22
N TYR A 88 4.86 8.64 16.86
CA TYR A 88 3.78 8.38 15.92
C TYR A 88 2.55 7.88 16.69
N PRO A 89 1.34 8.44 16.45
CA PRO A 89 0.13 7.79 16.94
C PRO A 89 0.19 6.33 16.51
N ARG A 90 -0.12 5.39 17.42
CA ARG A 90 -0.13 3.95 17.13
C ARG A 90 -1.15 3.70 16.02
N LEU A 91 -0.68 3.73 14.78
CA LEU A 91 -1.48 3.40 13.62
C LEU A 91 -1.66 1.89 13.69
N GLU A 92 -2.89 1.48 13.98
CA GLU A 92 -3.22 0.06 13.94
C GLU A 92 -3.05 -0.44 12.50
N PHE A 93 -2.32 -1.55 12.36
CA PHE A 93 -2.27 -2.26 11.10
C PHE A 93 -3.67 -2.74 10.74
N SER A 94 -4.05 -2.52 9.48
CA SER A 94 -5.33 -3.00 8.99
C SER A 94 -5.31 -4.52 8.82
N HIS A 95 -6.33 -5.19 9.32
CA HIS A 95 -6.55 -6.62 9.09
C HIS A 95 -6.92 -6.90 7.62
N PHE A 96 -6.60 -8.09 7.11
CA PHE A 96 -6.88 -8.51 5.74
C PHE A 96 -7.58 -9.86 5.70
N SER A 97 -8.78 -9.87 5.12
CA SER A 97 -9.61 -11.07 4.96
C SER A 97 -9.68 -11.60 3.51
N GLY A 98 -8.97 -10.95 2.58
CA GLY A 98 -9.00 -11.30 1.16
C GLY A 98 -9.67 -10.27 0.24
N VAL A 99 -10.07 -9.10 0.75
CA VAL A 99 -10.76 -8.04 -0.01
C VAL A 99 -9.81 -6.89 -0.33
N ASP A 100 -9.77 -6.46 -1.60
CA ASP A 100 -8.92 -5.37 -2.12
C ASP A 100 -7.44 -5.49 -1.67
N PRO A 101 -6.73 -6.56 -2.10
CA PRO A 101 -5.33 -6.77 -1.74
C PRO A 101 -4.44 -5.59 -2.15
N HIS A 102 -4.77 -4.87 -3.23
CA HIS A 102 -4.03 -3.68 -3.65
C HIS A 102 -4.13 -2.55 -2.63
N ALA A 103 -5.34 -2.22 -2.16
CA ALA A 103 -5.53 -1.18 -1.15
C ALA A 103 -4.84 -1.55 0.17
N TRP A 104 -4.93 -2.82 0.58
CA TRP A 104 -4.27 -3.30 1.79
C TRP A 104 -2.74 -3.23 1.69
N LEU A 105 -2.14 -3.73 0.60
CA LEU A 105 -0.70 -3.65 0.36
C LEU A 105 -0.19 -2.21 0.30
N SER A 106 -0.98 -1.29 -0.25
CA SER A 106 -0.65 0.15 -0.25
C SER A 106 -0.59 0.71 1.18
N LYS A 107 -1.53 0.33 2.05
CA LYS A 107 -1.51 0.70 3.48
C LYS A 107 -0.29 0.11 4.20
N CYS A 108 0.01 -1.17 4.00
CA CYS A 108 1.20 -1.82 4.55
C CYS A 108 2.48 -1.10 4.11
N SER A 109 2.60 -0.77 2.83
CA SER A 109 3.78 -0.06 2.30
C SER A 109 4.02 1.30 2.96
N LYS A 110 2.94 2.06 3.21
CA LYS A 110 3.01 3.34 3.93
C LYS A 110 3.43 3.14 5.40
N LEU A 111 2.89 2.13 6.07
CA LEU A 111 3.25 1.81 7.45
C LEU A 111 4.71 1.35 7.57
N PHE A 112 5.18 0.51 6.65
CA PHE A 112 6.57 0.05 6.63
C PHE A 112 7.55 1.21 6.43
N LEU A 113 7.22 2.16 5.55
CA LEU A 113 8.02 3.36 5.35
C LEU A 113 8.04 4.22 6.61
N LEU A 114 6.88 4.42 7.25
CA LEU A 114 6.74 5.24 8.45
C LEU A 114 7.54 4.68 9.64
N TYR A 115 7.41 3.39 9.89
CA TYR A 115 8.07 2.70 11.01
C TYR A 115 9.46 2.17 10.66
N SER A 116 9.95 2.40 9.44
CA SER A 116 11.25 1.90 8.95
C SER A 116 11.43 0.40 9.17
N ILE A 117 10.41 -0.39 8.80
CA ILE A 117 10.40 -1.84 8.98
C ILE A 117 11.38 -2.50 7.99
N PRO A 118 12.36 -3.31 8.46
CA PRO A 118 13.28 -4.06 7.60
C PRO A 118 12.55 -5.04 6.66
N GLU A 119 13.08 -5.24 5.45
CA GLU A 119 12.47 -6.10 4.42
C GLU A 119 12.18 -7.52 4.94
N GLU A 120 13.09 -8.06 5.75
CA GLU A 120 13.06 -9.42 6.30
C GLU A 120 11.93 -9.61 7.32
N GLN A 121 11.46 -8.52 7.94
CA GLN A 121 10.42 -8.53 8.97
C GLN A 121 9.03 -8.25 8.42
N LYS A 122 8.92 -7.77 7.17
CA LYS A 122 7.63 -7.35 6.59
C LYS A 122 6.61 -8.49 6.52
N VAL A 123 7.03 -9.66 6.02
CA VAL A 123 6.12 -10.82 5.86
C VAL A 123 5.68 -11.37 7.20
N GLU A 124 6.62 -11.50 8.15
CA GLU A 124 6.31 -11.93 9.51
C GLU A 124 5.32 -10.96 10.17
N LEU A 125 5.57 -9.65 10.09
CA LEU A 125 4.71 -8.65 10.67
C LEU A 125 3.28 -8.68 10.10
N VAL A 126 3.12 -8.76 8.77
CA VAL A 126 1.77 -8.77 8.19
C VAL A 126 1.02 -10.05 8.44
N SER A 127 1.71 -11.16 8.71
CA SER A 127 1.07 -12.45 8.97
C SER A 127 0.12 -12.40 10.18
N TYR A 128 0.44 -11.59 11.19
CA TYR A 128 -0.40 -11.35 12.36
C TYR A 128 -1.71 -10.64 12.05
N TYR A 129 -1.79 -9.94 10.92
CA TYR A 129 -2.96 -9.16 10.50
C TYR A 129 -3.75 -9.85 9.39
N LEU A 130 -3.41 -11.09 9.04
CA LEU A 130 -4.20 -11.91 8.12
C LEU A 130 -5.32 -12.60 8.89
N GLU A 131 -6.54 -12.53 8.35
CA GLU A 131 -7.73 -13.09 8.96
C GLU A 131 -8.53 -13.97 7.97
N GLY A 132 -9.38 -14.84 8.52
CA GLY A 132 -10.29 -15.67 7.75
C GLY A 132 -9.58 -16.46 6.64
N ARG A 133 -10.07 -16.32 5.40
CA ARG A 133 -9.54 -17.07 4.24
C ARG A 133 -8.10 -16.70 3.90
N ALA A 134 -7.66 -15.48 4.21
CA ALA A 134 -6.29 -15.04 3.96
C ALA A 134 -5.31 -15.70 4.92
N HIS A 135 -5.69 -15.84 6.19
CA HIS A 135 -4.90 -16.53 7.19
C HIS A 135 -4.67 -18.02 6.82
N THR A 136 -5.75 -18.76 6.55
CA THR A 136 -5.66 -20.18 6.16
C THR A 136 -4.82 -20.40 4.91
N TRP A 137 -4.90 -19.49 3.93
CA TRP A 137 -4.05 -19.55 2.74
C TRP A 137 -2.57 -19.33 3.10
N PHE A 138 -2.28 -18.34 3.95
CA PHE A 138 -0.91 -18.02 4.34
C PHE A 138 -0.24 -19.16 5.10
N GLU A 139 -0.95 -19.85 6.00
CA GLU A 139 -0.42 -21.02 6.71
C GLU A 139 0.04 -22.11 5.73
N GLY A 140 -0.77 -22.41 4.71
CA GLY A 140 -0.41 -23.37 3.67
C GLY A 140 0.71 -22.89 2.74
N TRP A 141 0.72 -21.60 2.40
CA TRP A 141 1.74 -21.02 1.53
C TRP A 141 3.11 -20.94 2.21
N SER A 142 3.15 -20.49 3.46
CA SER A 142 4.38 -20.32 4.25
C SER A 142 4.96 -21.63 4.78
N PHE A 143 4.18 -22.73 4.75
CA PHE A 143 4.64 -24.04 5.20
C PHE A 143 5.94 -24.45 4.50
N ARG A 144 7.02 -24.59 5.29
CA ARG A 144 8.39 -24.94 4.83
C ARG A 144 9.02 -23.94 3.85
N ARG A 145 8.48 -22.73 3.71
CA ARG A 145 9.10 -21.64 2.95
C ARG A 145 9.88 -20.74 3.91
N PHE A 146 11.20 -20.80 3.85
CA PHE A 146 12.08 -19.87 4.57
C PHE A 146 13.34 -19.58 3.74
N PRO A 147 13.82 -18.33 3.71
CA PRO A 147 13.20 -17.13 4.28
C PRO A 147 11.96 -16.68 3.47
N LEU A 148 11.03 -15.97 4.14
CA LEU A 148 9.88 -15.38 3.47
C LEU A 148 10.26 -14.02 2.88
N ILE A 149 10.28 -13.92 1.55
CA ILE A 149 10.63 -12.70 0.84
C ILE A 149 9.36 -11.90 0.55
N TRP A 150 9.36 -10.61 0.91
CA TRP A 150 8.19 -9.73 0.75
C TRP A 150 7.68 -9.68 -0.69
N GLY A 151 8.56 -9.54 -1.69
CA GLY A 151 8.16 -9.56 -3.09
C GLY A 151 7.39 -10.83 -3.49
N GLN A 152 7.87 -12.00 -3.06
CA GLN A 152 7.20 -13.29 -3.34
C GLN A 152 5.84 -13.39 -2.65
N PHE A 153 5.75 -12.88 -1.41
CA PHE A 153 4.47 -12.79 -0.70
C PHE A 153 3.46 -11.93 -1.46
N VAL A 154 3.89 -10.74 -1.93
CA VAL A 154 3.04 -9.82 -2.70
C VAL A 154 2.52 -10.49 -3.97
N ASP A 155 3.41 -11.10 -4.76
CA ASP A 155 3.04 -11.75 -6.01
C ASP A 155 2.01 -12.87 -5.80
N GLU A 156 2.23 -13.71 -4.79
CA GLU A 156 1.38 -14.85 -4.48
C GLU A 156 0.04 -14.42 -3.87
N LEU A 157 0.04 -13.38 -3.04
CA LEU A 157 -1.17 -12.74 -2.51
C LEU A 157 -2.03 -12.18 -3.64
N LEU A 158 -1.42 -11.44 -4.57
CA LEU A 158 -2.11 -10.89 -5.73
C LEU A 158 -2.60 -11.98 -6.69
N ARG A 159 -1.82 -13.06 -6.88
CA ARG A 159 -2.26 -14.21 -7.67
C ARG A 159 -3.49 -14.90 -7.06
N ARG A 160 -3.54 -15.01 -5.74
CA ARG A 160 -4.65 -15.67 -5.03
C ARG A 160 -5.90 -14.79 -4.92
N PHE A 161 -5.73 -13.52 -4.54
CA PHE A 161 -6.83 -12.63 -4.18
C PHE A 161 -7.09 -11.51 -5.20
N GLY A 162 -6.14 -11.20 -6.08
CA GLY A 162 -6.27 -10.11 -7.06
C GLY A 162 -7.24 -10.43 -8.21
N ASN A 163 -7.19 -11.65 -8.77
CA ASN A 163 -8.01 -11.99 -9.94
C ASN A 163 -9.52 -12.11 -9.63
N GLN A 164 -9.89 -12.53 -8.42
CA GLN A 164 -11.31 -12.60 -8.03
C GLN A 164 -11.95 -11.22 -7.94
N GLU A 165 -11.17 -10.18 -7.62
CA GLU A 165 -11.65 -8.80 -7.58
C GLU A 165 -11.81 -8.23 -9.00
N GLN A 166 -10.89 -8.53 -9.91
CA GLN A 166 -10.87 -7.94 -11.26
C GLN A 166 -12.16 -8.16 -12.06
N LEU A 167 -12.65 -9.39 -12.14
CA LEU A 167 -13.90 -9.70 -12.85
C LEU A 167 -15.12 -9.08 -12.16
N ASN A 168 -15.08 -8.98 -10.84
CA ASN A 168 -16.15 -8.37 -10.06
C ASN A 168 -16.22 -6.86 -10.30
N VAL A 169 -15.07 -6.16 -10.38
CA VAL A 169 -15.02 -4.71 -10.58
C VAL A 169 -15.56 -4.28 -11.93
N VAL A 170 -15.18 -4.95 -13.03
CA VAL A 170 -15.66 -4.60 -14.38
C VAL A 170 -17.18 -4.80 -14.44
N ALA A 171 -17.67 -5.94 -13.98
CA ALA A 171 -19.11 -6.22 -13.95
C ALA A 171 -19.87 -5.25 -13.04
N ALA A 172 -19.33 -4.93 -11.87
CA ALA A 172 -19.92 -3.97 -10.95
C ALA A 172 -19.98 -2.55 -11.53
N PHE A 173 -18.92 -2.11 -12.23
CA PHE A 173 -18.87 -0.82 -12.89
C PHE A 173 -19.90 -0.74 -14.03
N ASP A 174 -20.00 -1.77 -14.87
CA ASP A 174 -20.96 -1.81 -15.98
C ASP A 174 -22.42 -1.85 -15.50
N GLN A 175 -22.67 -2.47 -14.34
CA GLN A 175 -23.99 -2.56 -13.71
C GLN A 175 -24.30 -1.39 -12.77
N LEU A 176 -23.35 -0.47 -12.55
CA LEU A 176 -23.54 0.63 -11.62
C LEU A 176 -24.62 1.57 -12.15
N ARG A 177 -25.65 1.81 -11.34
CA ARG A 177 -26.78 2.68 -11.65
C ARG A 177 -27.12 3.50 -10.42
N GLN A 178 -27.51 4.76 -10.63
CA GLN A 178 -28.00 5.65 -9.57
C GLN A 178 -29.31 5.09 -9.01
N LYS A 179 -29.29 4.60 -7.76
CA LYS A 179 -30.49 4.15 -7.02
C LYS A 179 -30.97 5.15 -5.97
N GLY A 180 -30.08 6.05 -5.53
CA GLY A 180 -30.34 7.05 -4.50
C GLY A 180 -29.88 8.44 -4.94
N SER A 181 -29.29 9.18 -4.01
CA SER A 181 -28.77 10.52 -4.29
C SER A 181 -27.64 10.49 -5.31
N VAL A 182 -27.46 11.58 -6.06
CA VAL A 182 -26.30 11.76 -6.95
C VAL A 182 -24.99 11.67 -6.16
N SER A 183 -24.95 12.17 -4.92
CA SER A 183 -23.75 12.11 -4.07
C SER A 183 -23.35 10.67 -3.74
N THR A 184 -24.30 9.83 -3.33
CA THR A 184 -24.03 8.41 -3.03
C THR A 184 -23.58 7.66 -4.29
N TYR A 185 -24.23 7.93 -5.43
CA TYR A 185 -23.84 7.35 -6.71
C TYR A 185 -22.42 7.79 -7.13
N GLN A 186 -22.08 9.06 -6.91
CA GLN A 186 -20.73 9.57 -7.19
C GLN A 186 -19.66 8.85 -6.36
N GLU A 187 -19.91 8.65 -5.05
CA GLU A 187 -18.96 7.94 -4.17
C GLU A 187 -18.70 6.50 -4.65
N GLU A 188 -19.76 5.75 -4.96
CA GLU A 188 -19.65 4.40 -5.52
C GLU A 188 -18.95 4.40 -6.89
N PHE A 189 -19.25 5.39 -7.73
CA PHE A 189 -18.64 5.56 -9.04
C PHE A 189 -17.13 5.83 -8.93
N ASP A 190 -16.71 6.73 -8.05
CA ASP A 190 -15.29 7.07 -7.86
C ASP A 190 -14.49 5.89 -7.27
N GLU A 191 -15.09 5.10 -6.37
CA GLU A 191 -14.46 3.88 -5.85
C GLU A 191 -14.20 2.88 -6.99
N LEU A 192 -15.23 2.55 -7.77
CA LEU A 192 -15.11 1.59 -8.87
C LEU A 192 -14.23 2.12 -10.01
N ARG A 193 -14.31 3.41 -10.34
CA ARG A 193 -13.42 4.08 -11.30
C ARG A 193 -11.96 3.95 -10.86
N SER A 194 -11.67 4.19 -9.59
CA SER A 194 -10.32 4.08 -9.05
C SER A 194 -9.77 2.65 -9.16
N ARG A 195 -10.63 1.64 -9.01
CA ARG A 195 -10.25 0.24 -9.27
C ARG A 195 -10.04 -0.04 -10.77
N MET A 196 -10.93 0.45 -11.64
CA MET A 196 -10.84 0.32 -13.09
C MET A 196 -9.54 0.92 -13.65
N LEU A 197 -9.11 2.08 -13.16
CA LEU A 197 -7.85 2.72 -13.59
C LEU A 197 -6.60 1.94 -13.16
N ARG A 198 -6.63 1.24 -12.02
CA ARG A 198 -5.51 0.37 -11.62
C ARG A 198 -5.35 -0.82 -12.56
N MET A 199 -6.46 -1.34 -13.08
CA MET A 199 -6.48 -2.49 -13.98
C MET A 199 -6.21 -2.09 -15.44
N ASN A 200 -6.74 -0.94 -15.85
CA ASN A 200 -6.68 -0.44 -17.22
C ASN A 200 -6.22 1.03 -17.21
N PRO A 201 -4.91 1.29 -17.03
CA PRO A 201 -4.39 2.66 -16.91
C PRO A 201 -4.62 3.52 -18.16
N ASP A 202 -4.80 2.88 -19.31
CA ASP A 202 -4.99 3.55 -20.60
C ASP A 202 -6.43 4.05 -20.83
N LEU A 203 -7.38 3.75 -19.91
CA LEU A 203 -8.75 4.23 -20.02
C LEU A 203 -8.81 5.76 -19.88
N LYS A 204 -9.33 6.40 -20.92
CA LYS A 204 -9.45 7.87 -20.99
C LYS A 204 -10.62 8.36 -20.16
N GLU A 205 -10.52 9.59 -19.64
CA GLU A 205 -11.60 10.24 -18.88
C GLU A 205 -12.94 10.23 -19.62
N HIS A 206 -12.92 10.39 -20.95
CA HIS A 206 -14.12 10.35 -21.78
C HIS A 206 -14.96 9.07 -21.60
N TYR A 207 -14.31 7.91 -21.43
CA TYR A 207 -15.01 6.65 -21.14
C TYR A 207 -15.83 6.77 -19.85
N PHE A 208 -15.20 7.28 -18.80
CA PHE A 208 -15.85 7.44 -17.50
C PHE A 208 -16.96 8.49 -17.54
N ILE A 209 -16.84 9.56 -18.33
CA ILE A 209 -17.93 10.52 -18.53
C ILE A 209 -19.15 9.81 -19.11
N LEU A 210 -18.95 9.03 -20.20
CA LEU A 210 -20.05 8.29 -20.83
C LEU A 210 -20.66 7.26 -19.88
N SER A 211 -19.84 6.52 -19.13
CA SER A 211 -20.32 5.55 -18.14
C SER A 211 -21.09 6.23 -17.00
N PHE A 212 -20.60 7.36 -16.50
CA PHE A 212 -21.29 8.12 -15.45
C PHE A 212 -22.67 8.57 -15.92
N LEU A 213 -22.74 9.18 -17.12
CA LEU A 213 -23.99 9.62 -17.73
C LEU A 213 -24.94 8.45 -17.97
N GLY A 214 -24.45 7.32 -18.48
CA GLY A 214 -25.25 6.12 -18.73
C GLY A 214 -25.79 5.43 -17.47
N GLY A 215 -25.22 5.74 -16.30
CA GLY A 215 -25.69 5.22 -15.02
C GLY A 215 -26.56 6.17 -14.20
N LEU A 216 -26.71 7.44 -14.61
CA LEU A 216 -27.65 8.38 -13.99
C LEU A 216 -29.10 7.89 -14.14
N ASN A 217 -29.98 8.34 -13.25
CA ASN A 217 -31.40 8.02 -13.35
C ASN A 217 -32.09 8.75 -14.52
N ASP A 218 -33.24 8.25 -14.95
CA ASP A 218 -33.98 8.77 -16.11
C ASP A 218 -34.49 10.21 -15.93
N GLU A 219 -34.64 10.69 -14.68
CA GLU A 219 -35.08 12.07 -14.39
C GLU A 219 -33.96 13.10 -14.64
N ILE A 220 -32.70 12.71 -14.37
CA ILE A 220 -31.51 13.58 -14.40
C ILE A 220 -30.72 13.38 -15.68
N GLN A 221 -30.53 12.14 -16.13
CA GLN A 221 -29.66 11.79 -17.25
C GLN A 221 -29.89 12.67 -18.49
N PRO A 222 -31.12 12.82 -19.04
CA PRO A 222 -31.32 13.55 -20.29
C PRO A 222 -30.94 15.02 -20.16
N ARG A 223 -31.12 15.60 -18.96
CA ARG A 223 -30.84 17.01 -18.67
C ARG A 223 -29.35 17.27 -18.66
N VAL A 224 -28.59 16.41 -17.98
CA VAL A 224 -27.12 16.49 -17.92
C VAL A 224 -26.51 16.17 -19.29
N GLN A 225 -27.06 15.20 -20.03
CA GLN A 225 -26.55 14.80 -21.34
C GLN A 225 -26.61 15.94 -22.36
N VAL A 226 -27.69 16.73 -22.37
CA VAL A 226 -27.82 17.91 -23.26
C VAL A 226 -26.78 18.98 -22.96
N LEU A 227 -26.31 19.08 -21.71
CA LEU A 227 -25.27 20.03 -21.32
C LEU A 227 -23.87 19.61 -21.78
N ASN A 228 -23.70 18.37 -22.26
CA ASN A 228 -22.46 17.80 -22.80
C ASN A 228 -21.22 18.12 -21.93
N PRO A 229 -21.14 17.58 -20.71
CA PRO A 229 -20.07 17.91 -19.77
C PRO A 229 -18.68 17.53 -20.34
N PRO A 230 -17.71 18.47 -20.36
CA PRO A 230 -16.38 18.22 -20.92
C PRO A 230 -15.47 17.40 -19.98
N THR A 231 -15.81 17.31 -18.70
CA THR A 231 -15.04 16.60 -17.67
C THR A 231 -15.98 15.86 -16.73
N LEU A 232 -15.46 14.87 -16.00
CA LEU A 232 -16.23 14.18 -14.96
C LEU A 232 -16.69 15.14 -13.86
N ALA A 233 -15.84 16.07 -13.46
CA ALA A 233 -16.19 17.07 -12.44
C ALA A 233 -17.38 17.94 -12.89
N CYS A 234 -17.42 18.35 -14.17
CA CYS A 234 -18.58 19.03 -14.73
C CYS A 234 -19.82 18.15 -14.72
N ALA A 235 -19.71 16.88 -15.10
CA ALA A 235 -20.84 15.95 -15.10
C ALA A 235 -21.43 15.76 -13.69
N PHE A 236 -20.59 15.57 -12.67
CA PHE A 236 -21.02 15.46 -11.27
C PHE A 236 -21.73 16.72 -10.80
N TYR A 237 -21.13 17.89 -11.03
CA TYR A 237 -21.71 19.17 -10.63
C TYR A 237 -23.07 19.43 -11.29
N GLN A 238 -23.18 19.17 -12.60
CA GLN A 238 -24.43 19.32 -13.34
C GLN A 238 -25.51 18.36 -12.84
N ALA A 239 -25.17 17.10 -12.55
CA ALA A 239 -26.11 16.13 -12.00
C ALA A 239 -26.63 16.55 -10.61
N LEU A 240 -25.76 17.04 -9.74
CA LEU A 240 -26.14 17.57 -8.42
C LEU A 240 -27.08 18.78 -8.53
N LEU A 241 -26.80 19.70 -9.45
CA LEU A 241 -27.68 20.85 -9.69
C LEU A 241 -29.07 20.38 -10.15
N GLU A 242 -29.15 19.46 -11.10
CA GLU A 242 -30.43 18.95 -11.61
C GLU A 242 -31.22 18.20 -10.54
N GLU A 243 -30.56 17.37 -9.72
CA GLU A 243 -31.20 16.72 -8.56
C GLU A 243 -31.82 17.77 -7.61
N SER A 244 -31.05 18.80 -7.24
CA SER A 244 -31.53 19.85 -6.35
C SER A 244 -32.72 20.64 -6.94
N ALA A 245 -32.71 20.88 -8.25
CA ALA A 245 -33.77 21.57 -8.97
C ALA A 245 -35.05 20.73 -9.05
N ILE A 246 -34.92 19.42 -9.26
CA ILE A 246 -36.05 18.48 -9.25
C ILE A 246 -36.68 18.41 -7.86
N GLU A 247 -35.88 18.26 -6.81
CA GLU A 247 -36.36 18.21 -5.43
C GLU A 247 -37.04 19.51 -4.99
N ALA A 248 -36.53 20.67 -5.44
CA ALA A 248 -37.19 21.95 -5.21
C ALA A 248 -38.54 22.06 -5.92
N ARG A 249 -38.67 21.53 -7.14
CA ARG A 249 -39.95 21.50 -7.88
C ARG A 249 -40.95 20.57 -7.20
N LYS A 250 -40.53 19.35 -6.81
CA LYS A 250 -41.36 18.37 -6.10
C LYS A 250 -41.92 18.96 -4.79
N ARG A 251 -41.09 19.64 -4.00
CA ARG A 251 -41.54 20.34 -2.77
C ARG A 251 -42.61 21.40 -3.02
N LYS A 252 -42.45 22.23 -4.06
CA LYS A 252 -43.43 23.27 -4.42
C LYS A 252 -44.78 22.68 -4.86
N LEU A 253 -44.75 21.56 -5.57
CA LEU A 253 -45.95 20.83 -6.00
C LEU A 253 -46.70 20.20 -4.80
N CYS A 254 -46.00 19.62 -3.83
CA CYS A 254 -46.63 19.09 -2.62
C CYS A 254 -47.13 20.16 -1.64
N SER A 255 -46.59 21.38 -1.67
CA SER A 255 -47.02 22.48 -0.79
C SER A 255 -48.20 23.31 -1.31
N ALA A 256 -48.70 23.05 -2.52
CA ALA A 256 -49.84 23.77 -3.08
C ALA A 256 -51.15 23.35 -2.37
N PRO A 257 -51.92 24.28 -1.76
CA PRO A 257 -53.19 23.92 -1.13
C PRO A 257 -54.18 23.45 -2.19
N VAL A 258 -54.90 22.37 -1.91
CA VAL A 258 -56.11 22.00 -2.67
C VAL A 258 -57.16 23.08 -2.39
N SER A 259 -57.25 24.08 -3.26
CA SER A 259 -58.32 25.06 -3.23
C SER A 259 -59.64 24.36 -3.55
N ARG A 260 -60.50 24.25 -2.54
CA ARG A 260 -61.90 23.80 -2.65
C ARG A 260 -62.82 25.00 -2.68
#